data_AF-A0A2M8AEL3-F1
#
_entry.id   AF-A0A2M8AEL3-F1
#
_cell.length_a   1.000
_cell.length_b   1.000
_cell.length_c   1.000
_cell.angle_alpha   90.00
_cell.angle_beta   90.00
_cell.angle_gamma   90.00
#
_symmetry.space_group_name_H-M   'P 1'
#
loop_
_entity.id
_entity.type
_entity.pdbx_description
1 polymer ?
#
loop_
_entity_poly.entity_id
_entity_poly.type
_entity_poly.pdbx_seq_one_letter_code
_entity_poly.pdbx_strand_id
1 'polypeptide(L)'
;FTLDGYLKYPNFLETVNQLIPMYAMRSLGGTLYFVGALMMVYNLIKTIKAGSFVANEEAEAYLLEKDYKGVVKEYWHRAIERKPIRMLIFALVLILIGGAVEMVPTFLVKSNIPTIESVKPYSPLELQGRDIYIKEGCYNCHSQMIRPFRHETERYGEYSKSGEFVYDHPFQWGSKRTGPDLAREGSKKLRKSHSWHYNHLFDPRSMSPGSIMPNYKWLMVKEIDVNSTTSKMAVMQKLGVPYTNEQIKSGKNDLKVQAESIAAELKIQGIKEADAKKEIIALIAYLQRLGTDIENVPIK
;
A
#
# COMPACT_ATOMS: atom_id res chain seq x y z
N PHE A 1 -12.62 -22.56 -10.08
CA PHE A 1 -13.25 -23.16 -8.89
C PHE A 1 -13.40 -24.65 -9.13
N THR A 2 -13.42 -25.47 -8.08
CA THR A 2 -13.83 -26.88 -8.16
C THR A 2 -15.34 -26.95 -8.45
N LEU A 3 -15.85 -28.14 -8.79
CA LEU A 3 -17.29 -28.35 -8.97
C LEU A 3 -18.07 -28.02 -7.69
N ASP A 4 -17.46 -28.27 -6.53
CA ASP A 4 -18.00 -27.93 -5.21
C ASP A 4 -17.90 -26.44 -4.85
N GLY A 5 -17.35 -25.61 -5.75
CA GLY A 5 -17.30 -24.16 -5.55
C GLY A 5 -16.14 -23.65 -4.71
N TYR A 6 -15.11 -24.47 -4.44
CA TYR A 6 -13.88 -24.05 -3.76
C TYR A 6 -12.82 -23.53 -4.73
N LEU A 7 -11.83 -22.82 -4.20
CA LEU A 7 -10.67 -22.43 -5.00
C LEU A 7 -9.91 -23.66 -5.46
N LYS A 8 -9.60 -23.73 -6.77
CA LYS A 8 -8.77 -24.81 -7.33
C LYS A 8 -7.35 -24.80 -6.75
N TYR A 9 -6.83 -23.60 -6.48
CA TYR A 9 -5.52 -23.36 -5.87
C TYR A 9 -5.72 -22.45 -4.64
N PRO A 10 -6.02 -23.03 -3.46
CA PRO A 10 -6.32 -22.25 -2.26
C PRO A 10 -5.08 -21.55 -1.70
N ASN A 11 -3.90 -22.16 -1.83
CA ASN A 11 -2.63 -21.56 -1.41
C ASN A 11 -2.22 -20.41 -2.36
N PHE A 12 -1.68 -19.32 -1.83
CA PHE A 12 -1.25 -18.18 -2.64
C PHE A 12 -0.08 -18.54 -3.57
N LEU A 13 0.94 -19.24 -3.06
CA LEU A 13 2.11 -19.63 -3.85
C LEU A 13 1.74 -20.57 -5.00
N GLU A 14 0.80 -21.49 -4.75
CA GLU A 14 0.32 -22.39 -5.79
C GLU A 14 -0.33 -21.61 -6.95
N THR A 15 -1.19 -20.62 -6.64
CA THR A 15 -1.75 -19.73 -7.66
C THR A 15 -0.66 -18.99 -8.43
N VAL A 16 0.34 -18.44 -7.74
CA VAL A 16 1.46 -17.73 -8.39
C VAL A 16 2.23 -18.65 -9.32
N ASN A 17 2.52 -19.88 -8.90
CA ASN A 17 3.22 -20.86 -9.72
C ASN A 17 2.45 -21.20 -11.01
N GLN A 18 1.13 -21.27 -10.93
CA GLN A 18 0.27 -21.51 -12.10
C GLN A 18 0.21 -20.30 -13.05
N LEU A 19 0.51 -19.09 -12.56
CA LEU A 19 0.53 -17.86 -13.37
C LEU A 19 1.89 -17.58 -14.03
N ILE A 20 2.95 -18.34 -13.71
CA ILE A 20 4.29 -18.16 -14.30
C ILE A 20 4.27 -18.07 -15.84
N PRO A 21 3.52 -18.92 -16.58
CA PRO A 21 3.46 -18.82 -18.03
C PRO A 21 2.89 -17.48 -18.53
N MET A 22 1.92 -16.91 -17.81
CA MET A 22 1.34 -15.60 -18.14
C MET A 22 2.35 -14.47 -17.89
N TYR A 23 3.16 -14.57 -16.83
CA TYR A 23 4.24 -13.62 -16.59
C TYR A 23 5.31 -13.69 -17.68
N ALA A 24 5.65 -14.89 -18.16
CA ALA A 24 6.58 -15.06 -19.28
C ALA A 24 6.04 -14.42 -20.56
N MET A 25 4.76 -14.63 -20.90
CA MET A 25 4.11 -13.98 -22.05
C MET A 25 4.13 -12.44 -21.94
N ARG A 26 3.85 -11.92 -20.74
CA ARG A 26 3.93 -10.47 -20.49
C ARG A 26 5.35 -9.93 -20.63
N SER A 27 6.36 -10.67 -20.14
CA SER A 27 7.76 -10.30 -20.29
C SER A 27 8.20 -10.27 -21.76
N LEU A 28 7.74 -11.23 -22.56
CA LEU A 28 7.97 -11.23 -24.00
C LEU A 28 7.36 -9.98 -24.67
N GLY A 29 6.10 -9.66 -24.39
CA GLY A 29 5.44 -8.46 -24.91
C GLY A 29 6.14 -7.16 -24.50
N GLY A 30 6.58 -7.07 -23.24
CA GLY A 30 7.37 -5.94 -22.74
C GLY A 30 8.72 -5.82 -23.43
N THR A 31 9.37 -6.95 -23.73
CA THR A 31 10.64 -6.98 -24.48
C THR A 31 10.45 -6.47 -25.90
N LEU A 32 9.40 -6.90 -26.60
CA LEU A 32 9.07 -6.39 -27.95
C LEU A 32 8.84 -4.88 -27.95
N TYR A 33 8.08 -4.37 -26.97
CA TYR A 33 7.87 -2.94 -26.80
C TYR A 33 9.17 -2.17 -26.57
N PHE A 34 10.02 -2.68 -25.66
CA PHE A 34 11.30 -2.05 -25.32
C PHE A 34 12.25 -2.01 -26.52
N VAL A 35 12.34 -3.11 -27.28
CA VAL A 35 13.11 -3.16 -28.53
C VAL A 35 12.57 -2.15 -29.54
N GLY A 36 11.24 -2.04 -29.69
CA GLY A 36 10.62 -1.02 -30.54
C GLY A 36 10.97 0.41 -30.14
N ALA A 37 10.99 0.70 -28.84
CA ALA A 37 11.40 2.01 -28.33
C ALA A 37 12.88 2.31 -28.61
N LEU A 38 13.77 1.32 -28.45
CA LEU A 38 15.19 1.46 -28.82
C LEU A 38 15.37 1.69 -30.32
N MET A 39 14.61 1.00 -31.17
CA MET A 39 14.61 1.24 -32.62
C MET A 39 14.12 2.65 -32.96
N MET A 40 13.07 3.14 -32.30
CA MET A 40 12.58 4.50 -32.47
C MET A 40 13.67 5.53 -32.10
N VAL A 41 14.34 5.35 -30.96
CA VAL A 41 15.44 6.24 -30.53
C VAL A 41 16.59 6.20 -31.54
N TYR A 42 16.97 5.01 -31.99
CA TYR A 42 18.01 4.85 -33.02
C TYR A 42 17.64 5.57 -34.33
N ASN A 43 16.40 5.41 -34.79
CA ASN A 43 15.90 6.08 -35.99
C ASN A 43 15.88 7.60 -35.81
N LEU A 44 15.41 8.12 -34.67
CA LEU A 44 15.43 9.55 -34.38
C LEU A 44 16.86 10.11 -34.41
N ILE A 45 17.83 9.42 -33.80
CA ILE A 45 19.24 9.82 -33.83
C ILE A 45 19.78 9.80 -35.26
N LYS A 46 19.48 8.76 -36.04
CA LYS A 46 19.88 8.67 -37.45
C LYS A 46 19.28 9.81 -38.28
N THR A 47 18.00 10.13 -38.09
CA THR A 47 17.32 11.26 -38.75
C THR A 47 17.96 12.59 -38.38
N ILE A 48 18.23 12.84 -37.09
CA ILE A 48 18.91 14.07 -36.64
C ILE A 48 20.32 14.18 -37.25
N LYS A 49 21.08 13.09 -37.30
CA LYS A 49 22.43 13.07 -37.89
C LYS A 49 22.45 13.22 -39.40
N ALA A 50 21.41 12.72 -40.09
CA ALA A 50 21.26 12.88 -41.54
C ALA A 50 20.71 14.27 -41.91
N GLY A 51 20.03 14.94 -40.98
CA GLY A 51 19.58 16.32 -41.15
C GLY A 51 20.77 17.27 -41.15
N SER A 52 20.83 18.15 -42.15
CA SER A 52 21.68 19.32 -42.11
C SER A 52 20.92 20.46 -41.44
N PHE A 53 21.53 21.10 -40.44
CA PHE A 53 20.95 22.30 -39.83
C PHE A 53 20.99 23.46 -40.84
N VAL A 54 19.82 23.82 -41.38
CA VAL A 54 19.66 25.03 -42.18
C VAL A 54 19.35 26.17 -41.21
N ALA A 55 20.39 26.95 -40.86
CA ALA A 55 20.27 28.01 -39.86
C ALA A 55 19.35 29.15 -40.30
N ASN A 56 19.37 29.46 -41.60
CA ASN A 56 18.53 30.47 -42.23
C ASN A 56 18.02 29.88 -43.54
N GLU A 57 16.76 29.47 -43.53
CA GLU A 57 16.01 29.17 -44.73
C GLU A 57 15.30 30.48 -45.13
N GLU A 58 15.34 30.88 -46.40
CA GLU A 58 14.54 32.00 -46.87
C GLU A 58 13.07 31.60 -46.82
N ALA A 59 12.47 31.80 -45.64
CA ALA A 59 11.07 31.61 -45.40
C ALA A 59 10.35 32.90 -45.77
N GLU A 60 9.73 32.91 -46.95
CA GLU A 60 8.75 33.93 -47.29
C GLU A 60 7.48 33.67 -46.47
N ALA A 61 7.43 34.27 -45.29
CA ALA A 61 6.16 34.43 -44.61
C ALA A 61 5.39 35.53 -45.33
N TYR A 62 4.10 35.26 -45.63
CA TYR A 62 3.20 36.32 -46.07
C TYR A 62 3.33 37.51 -45.13
N LEU A 63 3.40 38.73 -45.68
CA LEU A 63 3.38 39.96 -44.90
C LEU A 63 2.25 39.86 -43.86
N LEU A 64 2.62 39.85 -42.58
CA LEU A 64 1.66 39.93 -41.48
C LEU A 64 0.83 41.19 -41.71
N GLU A 65 -0.44 41.01 -42.11
CA GLU A 65 -1.37 42.13 -42.24
C GLU A 65 -1.37 42.88 -40.90
N LYS A 66 -1.11 44.19 -40.93
CA LYS A 66 -1.13 45.04 -39.72
C LYS A 66 -2.46 44.96 -38.98
N ASP A 67 -3.52 44.73 -39.74
CA ASP A 67 -4.87 44.53 -39.24
C ASP A 67 -5.16 43.04 -39.13
N TYR A 68 -5.36 42.57 -37.90
CA TYR A 68 -5.79 41.22 -37.63
C TYR A 68 -7.20 40.98 -38.23
N LYS A 69 -7.27 40.32 -39.39
CA LYS A 69 -8.52 39.75 -39.90
C LYS A 69 -8.78 38.43 -39.18
N GLY A 70 -9.61 38.46 -38.14
CA GLY A 70 -10.02 37.26 -37.42
C GLY A 70 -10.53 36.17 -38.38
N VAL A 71 -10.12 34.93 -38.14
CA VAL A 71 -10.59 33.79 -38.93
C VAL A 71 -12.13 33.75 -38.82
N VAL A 72 -12.82 33.60 -39.95
CA VAL A 72 -14.30 33.76 -40.09
C VAL A 72 -15.12 32.91 -39.08
N LYS A 73 -14.53 31.86 -38.51
CA LYS A 73 -15.07 31.10 -37.38
C LYS A 73 -13.98 30.79 -36.34
N GLU A 74 -13.73 31.72 -35.43
CA GLU A 74 -12.96 31.42 -34.22
C GLU A 74 -13.83 30.74 -33.18
N TYR A 75 -13.34 29.64 -32.62
CA TYR A 75 -13.95 29.00 -31.46
C TYR A 75 -13.64 29.80 -30.18
N TRP A 76 -14.57 29.77 -29.23
CA TRP A 76 -14.49 30.50 -27.96
C TRP A 76 -13.21 30.21 -27.15
N HIS A 77 -12.65 29.00 -27.27
CA HIS A 77 -11.43 28.58 -26.54
C HIS A 77 -10.15 29.27 -27.04
N ARG A 78 -10.14 29.85 -28.25
CA ARG A 78 -8.98 30.62 -28.78
C ARG A 78 -8.60 31.78 -27.86
N ALA A 79 -9.56 32.41 -27.19
CA ALA A 79 -9.30 33.51 -26.26
C ALA A 79 -8.51 33.09 -25.01
N ILE A 80 -8.53 31.79 -24.69
CA ILE A 80 -7.82 31.16 -23.57
C ILE A 80 -6.44 30.69 -24.05
N GLU A 81 -6.39 29.94 -25.15
CA GLU A 81 -5.15 29.37 -25.71
C GLU A 81 -4.10 30.42 -26.07
N ARG A 82 -4.53 31.59 -26.55
CA ARG A 82 -3.63 32.67 -26.96
C ARG A 82 -2.82 33.27 -25.80
N LYS A 83 -3.26 33.09 -24.54
CA LYS A 83 -2.59 33.66 -23.37
C LYS A 83 -2.23 32.57 -22.38
N PRO A 84 -0.94 32.20 -22.24
CA PRO A 84 -0.50 31.15 -21.33
C PRO A 84 -1.01 31.31 -19.89
N ILE A 85 -1.06 32.55 -19.37
CA ILE A 85 -1.58 32.85 -18.02
C ILE A 85 -3.08 32.51 -17.90
N ARG A 86 -3.88 32.80 -18.94
CA ARG A 86 -5.31 32.44 -18.92
C ARG A 86 -5.48 30.93 -18.92
N MET A 87 -4.76 30.24 -19.80
CA MET A 87 -4.77 28.77 -19.86
C MET A 87 -4.39 28.16 -18.50
N LEU A 88 -3.35 28.67 -17.84
CA LEU A 88 -2.91 28.22 -16.53
C LEU A 88 -4.01 28.39 -15.46
N ILE A 89 -4.66 29.55 -15.41
CA ILE A 89 -5.73 29.83 -14.43
C ILE A 89 -6.89 28.87 -14.64
N PHE A 90 -7.37 28.70 -15.88
CA PHE A 90 -8.49 27.79 -16.15
C PHE A 90 -8.13 26.33 -15.85
N ALA A 91 -6.92 25.89 -16.22
CA ALA A 91 -6.45 24.54 -15.90
C ALA A 91 -6.37 24.31 -14.38
N LEU A 92 -5.84 25.26 -13.62
CA LEU A 92 -5.78 25.19 -12.16
C LEU A 92 -7.19 25.11 -11.56
N VAL A 93 -8.12 25.95 -12.00
CA VAL A 93 -9.50 25.92 -11.52
C VAL A 93 -10.15 24.56 -11.77
N LEU A 94 -9.99 23.98 -12.96
CA LEU A 94 -10.55 22.67 -13.28
C LEU A 94 -9.96 21.55 -12.43
N ILE A 95 -8.64 21.57 -12.19
CA ILE A 95 -7.96 20.60 -11.30
C ILE A 95 -8.49 20.72 -9.87
N LEU A 96 -8.65 21.95 -9.37
CA LEU A 96 -9.16 22.21 -8.02
C LEU A 96 -10.62 21.77 -7.87
N ILE A 97 -11.46 21.96 -8.89
CA ILE A 97 -12.84 21.47 -8.89
C ILE A 97 -12.85 19.94 -8.77
N GLY A 98 -12.05 19.23 -9.57
CA GLY A 98 -11.94 17.78 -9.48
C GLY A 98 -11.50 17.31 -8.09
N GLY A 99 -10.44 17.90 -7.55
CA GLY A 99 -9.96 17.60 -6.20
C GLY A 99 -11.00 17.89 -5.11
N ALA A 100 -11.73 19.00 -5.21
CA ALA A 100 -12.76 19.36 -4.26
C ALA A 100 -13.94 18.37 -4.28
N VAL A 101 -14.41 17.99 -5.48
CA VAL A 101 -15.53 17.04 -5.64
C VAL A 101 -15.18 15.65 -5.10
N GLU A 102 -13.95 15.20 -5.25
CA GLU A 102 -13.51 13.89 -4.74
C GLU A 102 -13.22 13.90 -3.22
N MET A 103 -12.52 14.92 -2.72
CA MET A 103 -12.01 14.93 -1.34
C MET A 103 -13.04 15.46 -0.32
N VAL A 104 -13.75 16.56 -0.64
CA VAL A 104 -14.59 17.26 0.35
C VAL A 104 -15.73 16.38 0.87
N PRO A 105 -16.51 15.66 0.04
CA PRO A 105 -17.57 14.78 0.54
C PRO A 105 -17.02 13.68 1.45
N THR A 106 -15.85 13.14 1.14
CA THR A 106 -15.23 12.07 1.93
C THR A 106 -14.89 12.51 3.36
N PHE A 107 -14.46 13.76 3.56
CA PHE A 107 -14.14 14.28 4.89
C PHE A 107 -15.36 14.77 5.68
N LEU A 108 -16.38 15.30 5.02
CA LEU A 108 -17.52 15.94 5.69
C LEU A 108 -18.70 14.97 5.94
N VAL A 109 -18.89 13.98 5.05
CA VAL A 109 -20.04 13.07 5.11
C VAL A 109 -19.69 11.84 5.93
N LYS A 110 -19.97 11.89 7.24
CA LYS A 110 -19.66 10.79 8.18
C LYS A 110 -20.26 9.44 7.79
N SER A 111 -21.40 9.43 7.10
CA SER A 111 -22.01 8.19 6.61
C SER A 111 -21.17 7.44 5.57
N ASN A 112 -20.20 8.11 4.92
CA ASN A 112 -19.30 7.47 3.96
C ASN A 112 -18.25 6.59 4.63
N ILE A 113 -17.95 6.84 5.92
CA ILE A 113 -16.94 6.11 6.69
C ILE A 113 -17.56 5.72 8.04
N PRO A 114 -18.43 4.69 8.07
CA PRO A 114 -19.02 4.24 9.33
C PRO A 114 -17.93 3.65 10.22
N THR A 115 -17.79 4.19 11.44
CA THR A 115 -16.91 3.62 12.46
C THR A 115 -17.51 2.29 12.95
N ILE A 116 -16.72 1.23 12.92
CA ILE A 116 -17.13 -0.09 13.43
C ILE A 116 -16.81 -0.12 14.92
N GLU A 117 -17.80 -0.35 15.79
CA GLU A 117 -17.64 -0.27 17.25
C GLU A 117 -16.59 -1.22 17.83
N SER A 118 -16.39 -2.37 17.17
CA SER A 118 -15.40 -3.37 17.57
C SER A 118 -13.97 -3.01 17.20
N VAL A 119 -13.76 -2.07 16.27
CA VAL A 119 -12.42 -1.63 15.88
C VAL A 119 -11.86 -0.77 16.99
N LYS A 120 -10.76 -1.23 17.60
CA LYS A 120 -10.06 -0.52 18.68
C LYS A 120 -8.73 0.05 18.17
N PRO A 121 -8.24 1.16 18.75
CA PRO A 121 -6.87 1.62 18.52
C PRO A 121 -5.85 0.51 18.75
N TYR A 122 -4.74 0.56 18.03
CA TYR A 122 -3.62 -0.37 18.23
C TYR A 122 -3.11 -0.31 19.67
N SER A 123 -2.67 -1.46 20.19
CA SER A 123 -1.87 -1.44 21.42
C SER A 123 -0.55 -0.67 21.19
N PRO A 124 0.13 -0.23 22.26
CA PRO A 124 1.44 0.42 22.13
C PRO A 124 2.50 -0.43 21.41
N LEU A 125 2.48 -1.75 21.59
CA LEU A 125 3.39 -2.67 20.90
C LEU A 125 2.99 -2.87 19.43
N GLU A 126 1.71 -3.02 19.15
CA GLU A 126 1.17 -3.14 17.78
C GLU A 126 1.46 -1.87 16.97
N LEU A 127 1.35 -0.69 17.59
CA LEU A 127 1.70 0.58 16.95
C LEU A 127 3.18 0.63 16.56
N GLN A 128 4.09 0.16 17.43
CA GLN A 128 5.51 0.04 17.09
C GLN A 128 5.75 -1.01 15.99
N GLY A 129 5.04 -2.14 16.05
CA GLY A 129 5.08 -3.19 15.02
C GLY A 129 4.64 -2.70 13.65
N ARG A 130 3.61 -1.86 13.61
CA ARG A 130 3.11 -1.19 12.41
C ARG A 130 4.16 -0.25 11.81
N ASP A 131 4.83 0.54 12.64
CA ASP A 131 5.91 1.41 12.18
C ASP A 131 7.09 0.60 11.62
N ILE A 132 7.40 -0.55 12.23
CA ILE A 132 8.40 -1.49 11.69
C ILE A 132 7.93 -2.06 10.34
N TYR A 133 6.66 -2.45 10.21
CA TYR A 133 6.08 -2.91 8.94
C TYR A 133 6.24 -1.86 7.83
N ILE A 134 6.03 -0.59 8.15
CA ILE A 134 6.23 0.54 7.22
C ILE A 134 7.72 0.75 6.92
N LYS A 135 8.57 0.77 7.95
CA LYS A 135 10.03 0.95 7.83
C LYS A 135 10.68 -0.10 6.93
N GLU A 136 10.23 -1.35 7.05
CA GLU A 136 10.73 -2.49 6.29
C GLU A 136 10.11 -2.60 4.88
N GLY A 137 9.17 -1.70 4.54
CA GLY A 137 8.58 -1.61 3.21
C GLY A 137 7.66 -2.77 2.85
N CYS A 138 7.10 -3.47 3.84
CA CYS A 138 6.26 -4.65 3.64
C CYS A 138 5.05 -4.38 2.72
N TYR A 139 4.50 -3.15 2.79
CA TYR A 139 3.38 -2.68 1.96
C TYR A 139 3.66 -2.71 0.44
N ASN A 140 4.94 -2.74 0.02
CA ASN A 140 5.30 -2.85 -1.40
C ASN A 140 5.01 -4.25 -1.98
N CYS A 141 4.92 -5.26 -1.10
CA CYS A 141 4.67 -6.65 -1.49
C CYS A 141 3.33 -7.18 -0.98
N HIS A 142 2.85 -6.67 0.14
CA HIS A 142 1.66 -7.14 0.83
C HIS A 142 0.61 -6.03 0.92
N SER A 143 -0.58 -6.30 0.40
CA SER A 143 -1.72 -5.42 0.61
C SER A 143 -2.43 -5.73 1.92
N GLN A 144 -3.11 -4.73 2.46
CA GLN A 144 -4.08 -4.91 3.54
C GLN A 144 -5.45 -4.38 3.11
N MET A 145 -5.99 -4.93 2.02
CA MET A 145 -7.31 -4.57 1.50
C MET A 145 -7.87 -5.73 0.66
N ILE A 146 -8.81 -6.47 1.24
CA ILE A 146 -9.50 -7.57 0.56
C ILE A 146 -10.66 -7.01 -0.25
N ARG A 147 -10.70 -7.33 -1.54
CA ARG A 147 -11.76 -6.86 -2.45
C ARG A 147 -13.00 -7.75 -2.34
N PRO A 148 -14.21 -7.23 -2.63
CA PRO A 148 -15.47 -7.97 -2.53
C PRO A 148 -15.69 -8.93 -3.71
N PHE A 149 -14.70 -9.77 -4.01
CA PHE A 149 -14.80 -10.84 -4.99
C PHE A 149 -14.77 -12.19 -4.29
N ARG A 150 -15.60 -13.13 -4.75
CA ARG A 150 -15.67 -14.49 -4.17
C ARG A 150 -14.30 -15.15 -4.04
N HIS A 151 -13.44 -15.05 -5.04
CA HIS A 151 -12.12 -15.69 -4.99
C HIS A 151 -11.16 -15.06 -3.96
N GLU A 152 -11.38 -13.79 -3.59
CA GLU A 152 -10.64 -13.15 -2.52
C GLU A 152 -11.21 -13.50 -1.16
N THR A 153 -12.54 -13.50 -1.02
CA THR A 153 -13.17 -13.83 0.26
C THR A 153 -12.95 -15.30 0.65
N GLU A 154 -13.00 -16.20 -0.32
CA GLU A 154 -12.63 -17.61 -0.14
C GLU A 154 -11.16 -17.78 0.25
N ARG A 155 -10.25 -16.92 -0.23
CA ARG A 155 -8.82 -17.01 0.09
C ARG A 155 -8.50 -16.39 1.44
N TYR A 156 -8.91 -15.14 1.65
CA TYR A 156 -8.43 -14.29 2.73
C TYR A 156 -9.45 -14.11 3.87
N GLY A 157 -10.74 -14.33 3.63
CA GLY A 157 -11.82 -14.05 4.59
C GLY A 157 -12.68 -12.85 4.18
N GLU A 158 -13.47 -12.32 5.10
CA GLU A 158 -14.41 -11.22 4.83
C GLU A 158 -13.71 -10.02 4.16
N TYR A 159 -14.37 -9.43 3.15
CA TYR A 159 -13.82 -8.27 2.43
C TYR A 159 -13.61 -7.08 3.37
N SER A 160 -12.69 -6.19 3.00
CA SER A 160 -12.32 -5.05 3.86
C SER A 160 -13.38 -3.95 3.81
N LYS A 161 -13.72 -3.42 4.99
CA LYS A 161 -14.68 -2.31 5.18
C LYS A 161 -13.92 -1.03 5.51
N SER A 162 -14.42 0.12 5.04
CA SER A 162 -13.77 1.42 5.27
C SER A 162 -13.56 1.74 6.76
N GLY A 163 -14.50 1.33 7.60
CA GLY A 163 -14.45 1.49 9.06
C GLY A 163 -13.31 0.77 9.78
N GLU A 164 -12.62 -0.17 9.14
CA GLU A 164 -11.50 -0.90 9.74
C GLU A 164 -10.20 -0.07 9.75
N PHE A 165 -10.09 0.89 8.84
CA PHE A 165 -8.86 1.65 8.60
C PHE A 165 -8.89 3.04 9.26
N VAL A 166 -9.89 3.33 10.08
CA VAL A 166 -10.13 4.66 10.66
C VAL A 166 -9.00 5.15 11.56
N TYR A 167 -8.18 4.24 12.10
CA TYR A 167 -7.03 4.56 12.95
C TYR A 167 -5.68 4.39 12.24
N ASP A 168 -5.68 4.10 10.93
CA ASP A 168 -4.46 3.91 10.16
C ASP A 168 -3.93 5.24 9.61
N HIS A 169 -2.90 5.75 10.26
CA HIS A 169 -2.15 6.93 9.81
C HIS A 169 -0.69 6.54 9.50
N PRO A 170 -0.26 6.46 8.22
CA PRO A 170 -1.06 6.47 6.98
C PRO A 170 -1.69 5.10 6.68
N PHE A 171 -2.75 5.04 5.86
CA PHE A 171 -3.40 3.80 5.44
C PHE A 171 -2.39 2.77 4.88
N GLN A 172 -2.63 1.46 5.11
CA GLN A 172 -1.75 0.37 4.64
C GLN A 172 -2.37 -0.46 3.49
N TRP A 173 -3.29 0.15 2.73
CA TRP A 173 -3.83 -0.48 1.53
C TRP A 173 -2.70 -0.65 0.53
N GLY A 174 -2.49 -1.89 0.06
CA GLY A 174 -1.44 -2.17 -0.90
C GLY A 174 -1.86 -1.83 -2.32
N SER A 175 -0.90 -1.42 -3.14
CA SER A 175 -1.08 -1.23 -4.58
C SER A 175 -0.61 -2.44 -5.40
N LYS A 176 0.07 -3.39 -4.76
CA LYS A 176 0.66 -4.58 -5.39
C LYS A 176 0.59 -5.78 -4.44
N ARG A 177 0.46 -6.98 -5.03
CA ARG A 177 0.56 -8.27 -4.33
C ARG A 177 1.66 -9.12 -4.94
N THR A 178 2.86 -8.98 -4.38
CA THR A 178 3.96 -9.92 -4.60
C THR A 178 3.83 -11.10 -3.63
N GLY A 179 3.45 -10.80 -2.39
CA GLY A 179 2.98 -11.75 -1.40
C GLY A 179 1.46 -11.70 -1.20
N PRO A 180 0.89 -12.56 -0.34
CA PRO A 180 -0.54 -12.55 -0.04
C PRO A 180 -1.00 -11.25 0.63
N ASP A 181 -2.30 -10.97 0.56
CA ASP A 181 -2.94 -9.93 1.37
C ASP A 181 -2.90 -10.31 2.87
N LEU A 182 -2.62 -9.33 3.74
CA LEU A 182 -2.44 -9.52 5.17
C LEU A 182 -3.57 -8.92 6.02
N ALA A 183 -4.63 -8.36 5.42
CA ALA A 183 -5.72 -7.68 6.16
C ALA A 183 -6.44 -8.58 7.18
N ARG A 184 -6.26 -9.90 7.09
CA ARG A 184 -6.87 -10.92 7.94
C ARG A 184 -5.84 -11.88 8.51
N GLU A 185 -4.56 -11.51 8.53
CA GLU A 185 -3.48 -12.40 9.00
C GLU A 185 -3.71 -12.87 10.44
N GLY A 186 -4.31 -12.04 11.29
CA GLY A 186 -4.67 -12.37 12.68
C GLY A 186 -6.01 -13.11 12.83
N SER A 187 -6.82 -13.22 11.77
CA SER A 187 -8.14 -13.90 11.83
C SER A 187 -7.99 -15.40 12.05
N LYS A 188 -8.97 -16.06 12.69
CA LYS A 188 -8.95 -17.52 12.96
C LYS A 188 -8.70 -18.35 11.70
N LYS A 189 -9.17 -17.88 10.54
CA LYS A 189 -8.98 -18.55 9.25
C LYS A 189 -7.51 -18.61 8.81
N LEU A 190 -6.75 -17.54 8.99
CA LEU A 190 -5.38 -17.43 8.47
C LEU A 190 -4.30 -17.49 9.55
N ARG A 191 -4.66 -17.22 10.81
CA ARG A 191 -3.76 -17.03 11.94
C ARG A 191 -2.72 -18.15 12.03
N LYS A 192 -1.47 -17.74 11.99
CA LYS A 192 -0.30 -18.59 12.23
C LYS A 192 0.18 -18.41 13.67
N SER A 193 0.99 -19.34 14.17
CA SER A 193 1.61 -19.20 15.49
C SER A 193 2.66 -18.08 15.48
N HIS A 194 2.96 -17.51 16.65
CA HIS A 194 4.07 -16.56 16.78
C HIS A 194 5.39 -17.17 16.29
N SER A 195 5.66 -18.45 16.59
CA SER A 195 6.84 -19.17 16.09
C SER A 195 6.89 -19.28 14.58
N TRP A 196 5.74 -19.45 13.91
CA TRP A 196 5.68 -19.46 12.45
C TRP A 196 6.08 -18.10 11.88
N HIS A 197 5.55 -16.99 12.40
CA HIS A 197 5.95 -15.65 11.94
C HIS A 197 7.42 -15.37 12.22
N TYR A 198 7.92 -15.76 13.40
CA TYR A 198 9.33 -15.59 13.76
C TYR A 198 10.24 -16.30 12.74
N ASN A 199 9.98 -17.59 12.49
CA ASN A 199 10.76 -18.38 11.54
C ASN A 199 10.57 -17.91 10.09
N HIS A 200 9.35 -17.52 9.71
CA HIS A 200 9.08 -17.02 8.37
C HIS A 200 9.79 -15.70 8.11
N LEU A 201 9.87 -14.78 9.07
CA LEU A 201 10.62 -13.53 8.90
C LEU A 201 12.14 -13.76 8.96
N PHE A 202 12.61 -14.78 9.68
CA PHE A 202 14.01 -15.17 9.70
C PHE A 202 14.46 -15.78 8.36
N ASP A 203 13.67 -16.73 7.87
CA ASP A 203 13.85 -17.40 6.58
C ASP A 203 12.48 -17.76 5.96
N PRO A 204 11.96 -16.91 5.06
CA PRO A 204 10.67 -17.19 4.42
C PRO A 204 10.63 -18.51 3.66
N ARG A 205 11.78 -19.00 3.13
CA ARG A 205 11.81 -20.24 2.35
C ARG A 205 11.75 -21.47 3.25
N SER A 206 12.15 -21.39 4.52
CA SER A 206 12.01 -22.52 5.44
C SER A 206 10.54 -22.79 5.78
N MET A 207 9.74 -21.73 5.92
CA MET A 207 8.31 -21.86 6.24
C MET A 207 7.41 -21.92 5.00
N SER A 208 7.89 -21.42 3.87
CA SER A 208 7.15 -21.37 2.61
C SER A 208 8.11 -21.61 1.43
N PRO A 209 8.33 -22.88 1.05
CA PRO A 209 9.22 -23.23 -0.05
C PRO A 209 8.84 -22.49 -1.34
N GLY A 210 9.84 -21.90 -2.02
CA GLY A 210 9.62 -21.07 -3.20
C GLY A 210 9.21 -19.62 -2.92
N SER A 211 9.17 -19.19 -1.65
CA SER A 211 8.95 -17.79 -1.30
C SER A 211 10.07 -16.89 -1.85
N ILE A 212 9.66 -15.79 -2.49
CA ILE A 212 10.55 -14.72 -2.97
C ILE A 212 10.68 -13.57 -1.97
N MET A 213 10.08 -13.72 -0.78
CA MET A 213 10.17 -12.71 0.28
C MET A 213 11.63 -12.61 0.80
N PRO A 214 12.15 -11.39 1.02
CA PRO A 214 13.47 -11.18 1.62
C PRO A 214 13.57 -11.72 3.05
N ASN A 215 14.79 -12.00 3.49
CA ASN A 215 15.06 -12.31 4.90
C ASN A 215 15.06 -11.02 5.74
N TYR A 216 14.49 -11.07 6.93
CA TYR A 216 14.46 -9.97 7.89
C TYR A 216 15.21 -10.32 9.19
N LYS A 217 16.35 -11.02 9.08
CA LYS A 217 17.14 -11.51 10.24
C LYS A 217 17.55 -10.41 11.23
N TRP A 218 17.66 -9.16 10.77
CA TRP A 218 18.00 -8.03 11.63
C TRP A 218 16.91 -7.70 12.65
N LEU A 219 15.65 -8.09 12.42
CA LEU A 219 14.55 -7.88 13.37
C LEU A 219 14.75 -8.67 14.68
N MET A 220 15.55 -9.75 14.65
CA MET A 220 15.92 -10.52 15.83
C MET A 220 17.05 -9.86 16.65
N VAL A 221 17.76 -8.91 16.05
CA VAL A 221 18.91 -8.22 16.67
C VAL A 221 18.53 -6.83 17.14
N LYS A 222 17.85 -6.05 16.29
CA LYS A 222 17.43 -4.68 16.56
C LYS A 222 16.40 -4.63 17.68
N GLU A 223 16.48 -3.58 18.49
CA GLU A 223 15.60 -3.37 19.63
C GLU A 223 14.50 -2.35 19.32
N ILE A 224 13.36 -2.52 19.97
CA ILE A 224 12.20 -1.63 19.86
C ILE A 224 12.56 -0.28 20.51
N ASP A 225 12.27 0.82 19.82
CA ASP A 225 12.36 2.16 20.41
C ASP A 225 11.17 2.44 21.35
N VAL A 226 11.29 1.99 22.60
CA VAL A 226 10.29 2.19 23.66
C VAL A 226 10.15 3.66 24.06
N ASN A 227 11.17 4.49 23.80
CA ASN A 227 11.17 5.88 24.23
C ASN A 227 10.20 6.74 23.43
N SER A 228 10.02 6.46 22.14
CA SER A 228 9.07 7.18 21.28
C SER A 228 7.60 6.78 21.47
N THR A 229 7.30 5.64 22.12
CA THR A 229 5.94 5.09 22.22
C THR A 229 4.90 6.09 22.73
N THR A 230 5.17 6.77 23.84
CA THR A 230 4.20 7.71 24.45
C THR A 230 3.97 8.93 23.57
N SER A 231 5.04 9.45 22.95
CA SER A 231 4.96 10.57 22.02
C SER A 231 4.16 10.21 20.77
N LYS A 232 4.34 9.01 20.23
CA LYS A 232 3.57 8.49 19.09
C LYS A 232 2.09 8.38 19.43
N MET A 233 1.74 7.79 20.58
CA MET A 233 0.34 7.69 21.00
C MET A 233 -0.30 9.08 21.18
N ALA A 234 0.43 10.05 21.74
CA ALA A 234 -0.05 11.43 21.86
C ALA A 234 -0.27 12.10 20.48
N VAL A 235 0.58 11.83 19.49
CA VAL A 235 0.36 12.30 18.11
C VAL A 235 -0.86 11.63 17.49
N MET A 236 -1.01 10.32 17.65
CA MET A 236 -2.19 9.58 17.16
C MET A 236 -3.48 10.11 17.82
N GLN A 237 -3.43 10.46 19.11
CA GLN A 237 -4.54 11.11 19.80
C GLN A 237 -4.93 12.44 19.14
N LYS A 238 -3.94 13.28 18.78
CA LYS A 238 -4.18 14.53 18.04
C LYS A 238 -4.76 14.30 16.64
N LEU A 239 -4.44 13.17 16.00
CA LEU A 239 -4.98 12.76 14.71
C LEU A 239 -6.40 12.17 14.79
N GLY A 240 -6.98 12.05 15.99
CA GLY A 240 -8.35 11.59 16.19
C GLY A 240 -8.48 10.15 16.68
N VAL A 241 -7.37 9.46 16.96
CA VAL A 241 -7.40 8.11 17.55
C VAL A 241 -7.76 8.22 19.05
N PRO A 242 -8.79 7.52 19.55
CA PRO A 242 -9.32 7.71 20.89
C PRO A 242 -8.48 7.04 21.99
N TYR A 243 -7.19 7.37 22.09
CA TYR A 243 -6.37 7.01 23.27
C TYR A 243 -6.74 7.87 24.46
N THR A 244 -6.85 7.27 25.64
CA THR A 244 -6.97 8.03 26.90
C THR A 244 -5.61 8.52 27.38
N ASN A 245 -5.59 9.58 28.20
CA ASN A 245 -4.34 10.10 28.76
C ASN A 245 -3.67 9.08 29.68
N GLU A 246 -4.46 8.21 30.32
CA GLU A 246 -4.02 7.11 31.15
C GLU A 246 -3.31 6.06 30.30
N GLN A 247 -3.89 5.67 29.15
CA GLN A 247 -3.26 4.75 28.19
C GLN A 247 -1.94 5.29 27.64
N ILE A 248 -1.85 6.60 27.37
CA ILE A 248 -0.61 7.22 26.92
C ILE A 248 0.45 7.16 28.03
N LYS A 249 0.09 7.40 29.29
CA LYS A 249 1.00 7.32 30.45
C LYS A 249 1.46 5.88 30.70
N SER A 250 0.56 4.89 30.62
CA SER A 250 0.88 3.47 30.82
C SER A 250 1.52 2.82 29.60
N GLY A 251 1.53 3.47 28.43
CA GLY A 251 1.87 2.84 27.15
C GLY A 251 3.23 2.16 27.10
N LYS A 252 4.26 2.65 27.82
CA LYS A 252 5.56 1.96 27.92
C LYS A 252 5.48 0.66 28.71
N ASN A 253 4.67 0.62 29.77
CA ASN A 253 4.46 -0.56 30.58
C ASN A 253 3.61 -1.59 29.81
N ASP A 254 2.53 -1.14 29.19
CA ASP A 254 1.62 -2.02 28.43
C ASP A 254 2.34 -2.67 27.25
N LEU A 255 3.22 -1.91 26.56
CA LEU A 255 4.12 -2.43 25.54
C LEU A 255 4.97 -3.58 26.08
N LYS A 256 5.63 -3.38 27.23
CA LYS A 256 6.53 -4.38 27.82
C LYS A 256 5.78 -5.64 28.22
N VAL A 257 4.63 -5.50 28.88
CA VAL A 257 3.80 -6.63 29.31
C VAL A 257 3.37 -7.48 28.11
N GLN A 258 2.88 -6.85 27.04
CA GLN A 258 2.49 -7.57 25.83
C GLN A 258 3.69 -8.24 25.16
N ALA A 259 4.85 -7.56 25.11
CA ALA A 259 6.06 -8.09 24.49
C ALA A 259 6.62 -9.29 25.27
N GLU A 260 6.58 -9.24 26.61
CA GLU A 260 6.97 -10.34 27.48
C GLU A 260 6.06 -11.56 27.30
N SER A 261 4.75 -11.36 27.16
CA SER A 261 3.79 -12.44 26.86
C SER A 261 4.14 -13.14 25.55
N ILE A 262 4.33 -12.39 24.46
CA ILE A 262 4.66 -12.96 23.15
C ILE A 262 6.03 -13.67 23.19
N ALA A 263 7.02 -13.08 23.85
CA ALA A 263 8.34 -13.71 24.02
C ALA A 263 8.27 -15.01 24.85
N ALA A 264 7.45 -15.04 25.90
CA ALA A 264 7.22 -16.25 26.69
C ALA A 264 6.55 -17.35 25.86
N GLU A 265 5.53 -17.02 25.07
CA GLU A 265 4.89 -17.96 24.15
C GLU A 265 5.88 -18.50 23.10
N LEU A 266 6.73 -17.65 22.54
CA LEU A 266 7.78 -18.06 21.61
C LEU A 266 8.77 -19.04 22.23
N LYS A 267 9.17 -18.83 23.49
CA LYS A 267 10.04 -19.76 24.22
C LYS A 267 9.38 -21.12 24.42
N ILE A 268 8.08 -21.14 24.76
CA ILE A 268 7.29 -22.38 24.87
C ILE A 268 7.22 -23.09 23.52
N GLN A 269 7.11 -22.33 22.42
CA GLN A 269 7.08 -22.86 21.05
C GLN A 269 8.46 -23.23 20.48
N GLY A 270 9.52 -23.22 21.30
CA GLY A 270 10.85 -23.72 20.94
C GLY A 270 11.88 -22.65 20.54
N ILE A 271 11.50 -21.37 20.49
CA ILE A 271 12.42 -20.26 20.18
C ILE A 271 13.04 -19.73 21.48
N LYS A 272 14.06 -20.44 21.99
CA LYS A 272 14.67 -20.15 23.30
C LYS A 272 15.31 -18.75 23.39
N GLU A 273 15.81 -18.23 22.26
CA GLU A 273 16.48 -16.93 22.15
C GLU A 273 15.50 -15.76 22.01
N ALA A 274 14.18 -15.99 22.07
CA ALA A 274 13.20 -14.91 21.96
C ALA A 274 13.36 -13.89 23.10
N ASP A 275 13.59 -12.64 22.74
CA ASP A 275 13.73 -11.50 23.66
C ASP A 275 12.63 -10.46 23.35
N ALA A 276 11.89 -10.09 24.40
CA ALA A 276 10.78 -9.12 24.37
C ALA A 276 11.19 -7.75 23.83
N LYS A 277 12.48 -7.39 23.91
CA LYS A 277 12.98 -6.10 23.45
C LYS A 277 13.16 -6.02 21.94
N LYS A 278 13.09 -7.13 21.20
CA LYS A 278 13.44 -7.18 19.77
C LYS A 278 12.31 -6.75 18.86
N GLU A 279 12.65 -6.08 17.76
CA GLU A 279 11.69 -5.55 16.78
C GLU A 279 10.75 -6.63 16.22
N ILE A 280 11.23 -7.87 16.08
CA ILE A 280 10.42 -9.02 15.65
C ILE A 280 9.17 -9.22 16.52
N ILE A 281 9.25 -8.98 17.82
CA ILE A 281 8.13 -9.17 18.75
C ILE A 281 7.02 -8.15 18.46
N ALA A 282 7.41 -6.89 18.24
CA ALA A 282 6.47 -5.84 17.88
C ALA A 282 5.79 -6.12 16.53
N LEU A 283 6.57 -6.53 15.52
CA LEU A 283 6.01 -6.87 14.21
C LEU A 283 5.03 -8.05 14.28
N ILE A 284 5.35 -9.08 15.07
CA ILE A 284 4.43 -10.22 15.30
C ILE A 284 3.14 -9.73 15.96
N ALA A 285 3.22 -8.86 16.98
CA ALA A 285 2.04 -8.29 17.62
C ALA A 285 1.14 -7.57 16.60
N TYR A 286 1.73 -6.75 15.74
CA TYR A 286 0.99 -6.06 14.67
C TYR A 286 0.33 -7.02 13.69
N LEU A 287 1.05 -8.01 13.15
CA LEU A 287 0.47 -8.97 12.19
C LEU A 287 -0.68 -9.77 12.79
N GLN A 288 -0.56 -10.14 14.06
CA GLN A 288 -1.56 -10.92 14.79
C GLN A 288 -2.82 -10.12 15.14
N ARG A 289 -2.72 -8.80 15.09
CA ARG A 289 -3.83 -7.87 15.29
C ARG A 289 -4.67 -7.67 14.02
N LEU A 290 -4.13 -7.97 12.84
CA LEU A 290 -4.78 -7.66 11.56
C LEU A 290 -6.06 -8.49 11.35
N GLY A 291 -7.20 -7.80 11.26
CA GLY A 291 -8.50 -8.39 10.94
C GLY A 291 -9.24 -9.04 12.12
N THR A 292 -8.72 -8.96 13.34
CA THR A 292 -9.35 -9.57 14.53
C THR A 292 -10.64 -8.87 14.98
N ASP A 293 -10.76 -7.56 14.74
CA ASP A 293 -11.86 -6.74 15.26
C ASP A 293 -13.23 -7.10 14.69
N ILE A 294 -13.25 -7.52 13.42
CA ILE A 294 -14.50 -7.82 12.72
C ILE A 294 -14.92 -9.28 12.85
N GLU A 295 -14.02 -10.15 13.34
CA GLU A 295 -14.29 -11.58 13.50
C GLU A 295 -15.03 -11.89 14.81
N ASN A 296 -14.89 -11.03 15.82
CA ASN A 296 -15.54 -11.18 17.12
C ASN A 296 -16.96 -10.57 17.17
N VAL A 297 -17.46 -10.02 16.05
CA VAL A 297 -18.79 -9.45 15.95
C VAL A 297 -19.63 -10.31 15.01
N PRO A 298 -20.77 -10.88 15.46
CA PRO A 298 -21.71 -11.49 14.54
C PRO A 298 -22.23 -10.40 13.60
N ILE A 299 -22.03 -10.62 12.30
CA ILE A 299 -22.53 -9.75 11.24
C ILE A 299 -24.05 -9.76 11.35
N LYS A 300 -24.66 -8.62 11.72
CA LYS A 300 -26.09 -8.38 11.52
C LYS A 300 -26.36 -8.03 10.06
#